data_AF-A0A4Q5QXZ7-F1
#
_entry.id   AF-A0A4Q5QXZ7-F1
#
_cell.length_a   1.000
_cell.length_b   1.000
_cell.length_c   1.000
_cell.angle_alpha   90.00
_cell.angle_beta   90.00
_cell.angle_gamma   90.00
#
_symmetry.space_group_name_H-M   'P 1'
#
loop_
_entity.id
_entity.type
_entity.pdbx_description
1 polymer ?
#
loop_
_entity_poly.entity_id
_entity_poly.type
_entity_poly.pdbx_seq_one_letter_code
_entity_poly.pdbx_strand_id
1 'polypeptide(L)' 'AYKDITMTLQKTTAGKYAVFVTIDQKPAILSKVYLQINGGSFWSPDIRYAEFTGADPVTGAVLRQRFDIKP' A
#
# COMPACT_ATOMS: atom_id res chain seq x y z
N ALA A 1 14.16 8.21 8.37
CA ALA A 1 12.77 8.35 7.94
C ALA A 1 12.38 7.08 7.18
N TYR A 2 11.11 6.68 7.24
CA TYR A 2 10.62 5.53 6.50
C TYR A 2 10.62 5.80 4.98
N LYS A 3 10.72 4.75 4.16
CA LYS A 3 10.69 4.89 2.71
C LYS A 3 9.33 5.45 2.26
N ASP A 4 9.37 6.51 1.46
CA ASP A 4 8.15 7.09 0.91
C ASP A 4 7.49 6.11 -0.06
N ILE A 5 6.18 5.90 0.11
CA ILE A 5 5.36 5.10 -0.79
C ILE A 5 4.36 6.03 -1.47
N THR A 6 4.54 6.24 -2.77
CA THR A 6 3.66 7.11 -3.55
C THR A 6 2.31 6.43 -3.78
N MET A 7 1.24 7.11 -3.37
CA MET A 7 -0.15 6.76 -3.64
C MET A 7 -0.79 7.87 -4.47
N THR A 8 -1.60 7.51 -5.45
CA THR A 8 -2.26 8.50 -6.33
C THR A 8 -3.76 8.24 -6.38
N LEU A 9 -4.56 9.30 -6.32
CA LEU A 9 -6.01 9.20 -6.52
C LEU A 9 -6.30 9.31 -8.02
N GLN A 10 -6.94 8.28 -8.60
CA GLN A 10 -7.26 8.28 -10.02
C GLN A 10 -8.70 7.81 -10.25
N LYS A 11 -9.32 8.29 -11.32
CA LYS A 11 -10.66 7.86 -11.74
C LYS A 11 -10.55 6.55 -12.51
N THR A 12 -11.29 5.54 -12.05
CA THR A 12 -11.41 4.23 -12.70
C THR A 12 -12.26 4.33 -13.97
N THR A 13 -12.19 3.31 -14.82
CA THR A 13 -13.05 3.16 -16.01
C THR A 13 -14.54 3.12 -15.68
N ALA A 14 -14.89 2.66 -14.46
CA ALA A 14 -16.26 2.69 -13.94
C ALA A 14 -16.70 4.08 -13.43
N GLY A 15 -15.86 5.11 -13.60
CA GLY A 15 -16.15 6.49 -13.21
C GLY A 15 -15.99 6.79 -11.72
N LYS A 16 -15.58 5.81 -10.90
CA LYS A 16 -15.32 5.97 -9.46
C LYS A 16 -13.86 6.32 -9.20
N TYR A 17 -13.56 7.08 -8.16
CA TYR A 17 -12.17 7.31 -7.75
C TYR A 17 -11.65 6.16 -6.90
N ALA A 18 -10.37 5.82 -7.10
CA ALA A 18 -9.66 4.80 -6.33
C ALA A 18 -8.22 5.24 -6.09
N VAL A 19 -7.63 4.74 -5.00
CA VAL A 19 -6.21 4.95 -4.69
C VAL A 19 -5.38 3.90 -5.43
N PHE A 20 -4.43 4.36 -6.23
CA PHE A 20 -3.47 3.53 -6.94
C PHE A 20 -2.10 3.58 -6.27
N VAL A 21 -1.45 2.44 -6.21
CA VAL A 21 -0.10 2.25 -5.70
C VAL A 21 0.59 1.13 -6.47
N THR A 22 1.92 1.13 -6.49
CA THR A 22 2.68 0.03 -7.06
C THR A 22 2.80 -1.11 -6.04
N ILE A 23 2.27 -2.30 -6.39
CA ILE A 23 2.41 -3.55 -5.63
C ILE A 23 2.98 -4.59 -6.59
N ASP A 24 4.06 -5.24 -6.21
CA ASP A 24 4.75 -6.26 -7.01
C ASP A 24 5.09 -5.76 -8.43
N GLN A 25 5.64 -4.54 -8.49
CA GLN A 25 6.00 -3.82 -9.72
C GLN A 25 4.81 -3.53 -10.67
N LYS A 26 3.57 -3.71 -10.23
CA LYS A 26 2.36 -3.46 -11.01
C LYS A 26 1.50 -2.37 -10.37
N PRO A 27 0.80 -1.55 -11.17
CA PRO A 27 -0.22 -0.67 -10.64
C PRO A 27 -1.36 -1.50 -10.04
N ALA A 28 -1.75 -1.17 -8.80
CA ALA A 28 -2.80 -1.86 -8.07
C ALA A 28 -3.77 -0.84 -7.47
N ILE A 29 -5.06 -1.18 -7.47
CA ILE A 29 -6.07 -0.46 -6.69
C ILE A 29 -5.90 -0.91 -5.23
N LEU A 30 -5.48 0.01 -4.36
CA LEU A 30 -5.23 -0.26 -2.95
C LEU A 30 -6.54 -0.56 -2.21
N SER A 31 -6.54 -1.63 -1.41
CA SER A 31 -7.70 -2.03 -0.61
C SER A 31 -7.40 -2.09 0.89
N LYS A 32 -6.16 -2.42 1.26
CA LYS A 32 -5.76 -2.57 2.66
C LYS A 32 -4.29 -2.22 2.85
N VAL A 33 -4.02 -1.51 3.93
CA VAL A 33 -2.68 -1.29 4.47
C VAL A 33 -2.62 -1.93 5.85
N TYR A 34 -1.64 -2.81 6.06
CA TYR A 34 -1.34 -3.41 7.35
C TYR A 34 0.02 -2.92 7.82
N LEU A 35 0.14 -2.56 9.10
CA LEU A 35 1.37 -2.13 9.72
C LEU A 35 1.72 -3.10 10.85
N GLN A 36 2.89 -3.73 10.76
CA GLN A 36 3.45 -4.49 11.89
C GLN A 36 4.22 -3.52 12.79
N ILE A 37 3.61 -3.16 13.90
CA ILE A 37 4.21 -2.29 14.91
C ILE A 37 4.83 -3.16 16.00
N ASN A 38 6.03 -2.80 16.46
CA ASN A 38 6.78 -3.46 17.53
C ASN A 38 7.03 -2.49 18.70
N GLY A 39 5.96 -1.86 19.18
CA GLY A 39 6.00 -0.83 20.22
C GLY A 39 6.26 0.58 19.68
N GLY A 40 6.83 1.43 20.53
CA GLY A 40 7.01 2.86 20.27
C GLY A 40 5.92 3.72 20.90
N SER A 41 5.88 5.00 20.53
CA SER A 41 4.86 5.95 20.99
C SER A 41 3.84 6.21 19.88
N PHE A 42 2.69 6.77 20.24
CA PHE A 42 1.63 7.07 19.28
C PHE A 42 2.11 7.92 18.08
N TRP A 43 3.02 8.87 18.33
CA TRP A 43 3.56 9.76 17.29
C TRP A 43 4.80 9.21 16.59
N SER A 44 5.38 8.12 17.10
CA SER A 44 6.57 7.49 16.53
C SER A 44 6.57 5.99 16.84
N PRO A 45 5.73 5.21 16.12
CA PRO A 45 5.72 3.76 16.25
C PRO A 45 6.99 3.14 15.64
N ASP A 46 7.50 2.06 16.23
CA ASP A 46 8.54 1.21 15.60
C ASP A 46 7.86 0.27 14.61
N ILE A 47 7.91 0.63 13.32
CA ILE A 47 7.29 -0.16 12.25
C ILE A 47 8.33 -1.14 11.70
N ARG A 48 8.04 -2.44 11.83
CA ARG A 48 8.89 -3.50 11.25
C ARG A 48 8.69 -3.59 9.74
N TYR A 49 7.45 -3.69 9.31
CA TYR A 49 7.08 -3.73 7.91
C TYR A 49 5.66 -3.17 7.72
N ALA A 50 5.41 -2.73 6.49
CA ALA A 50 4.07 -2.47 6.00
C ALA A 50 3.72 -3.54 4.97
N GLU A 51 2.46 -3.93 4.90
CA GLU A 51 1.97 -4.85 3.89
C GLU A 51 0.75 -4.27 3.20
N PHE A 52 0.86 -4.12 1.88
CA PHE A 52 -0.21 -3.56 1.07
C PHE A 52 -0.90 -4.68 0.32
N THR A 53 -2.23 -4.62 0.31
CA THR A 53 -3.08 -5.50 -0.49
C THR A 53 -3.91 -4.65 -1.43
N GLY A 54 -3.96 -5.05 -2.69
CA GLY A 54 -4.74 -4.41 -3.73
C GLY A 54 -5.22 -5.40 -4.78
N ALA A 55 -5.84 -4.87 -5.82
CA ALA A 55 -6.26 -5.65 -6.98
C ALA A 55 -5.65 -5.08 -8.25
N ASP A 56 -5.23 -5.96 -9.15
CA ASP A 56 -4.87 -5.59 -10.51
C ASP A 56 -6.08 -4.94 -11.19
N PRO A 57 -5.95 -3.72 -11.74
CA PRO A 57 -7.08 -2.96 -12.26
C PRO A 57 -7.68 -3.54 -13.54
N VAL A 58 -6.98 -4.46 -14.22
CA VAL A 58 -7.43 -5.09 -15.47
C VAL A 58 -8.06 -6.46 -15.19
N THR A 59 -7.40 -7.28 -14.38
CA THR A 59 -7.79 -8.68 -14.15
C THR A 59 -8.56 -8.91 -12.86
N GLY A 60 -8.49 -7.95 -11.91
CA GLY A 60 -9.05 -8.11 -10.57
C GLY A 60 -8.26 -9.07 -9.67
N ALA A 61 -7.11 -9.59 -10.14
CA ALA A 61 -6.26 -10.48 -9.35
C ALA A 61 -5.74 -9.77 -8.09
N VAL A 62 -5.76 -10.47 -6.96
CA VAL A 62 -5.25 -9.92 -5.70
C VAL A 62 -3.73 -9.81 -5.76
N LEU A 63 -3.22 -8.60 -5.48
CA LEU A 63 -1.80 -8.29 -5.36
C LEU A 63 -1.47 -7.99 -3.91
N ARG A 64 -0.34 -8.51 -3.42
CA ARG A 64 0.12 -8.30 -2.04
C ARG A 64 1.64 -8.14 -2.01
N GLN A 65 2.12 -7.10 -1.34
CA GLN A 65 3.56 -6.86 -1.15
C GLN A 65 3.86 -6.37 0.26
N ARG A 66 4.97 -6.86 0.81
CA ARG A 66 5.59 -6.31 2.02
C ARG A 66 6.66 -5.31 1.67
N PHE A 67 6.65 -4.20 2.40
CA PHE A 67 7.66 -3.16 2.37
C PHE A 67 8.39 -3.24 3.70
N ASP A 68 9.69 -3.51 3.65
CA ASP A 68 10.53 -3.32 4.80
C ASP A 68 10.65 -1.81 5.03
N ILE A 69 10.19 -1.40 6.21
CA ILE A 69 10.06 0.00 6.57
C ILE A 69 11.32 0.47 7.30
N LYS A 70 12.11 -0.45 7.87
CA LYS A 70 13.41 -0.12 8.47
C LYS A 70 14.42 0.32 7.41
N PRO A 71 15.21 1.39 7.66
CA PRO A 71 16.40 1.68 6.87
C PRO A 71 17.46 0.59 7.01
#